data_AF-A0A7Y8H2M5-F1
#
_entry.id   AF-A0A7Y8H2M5-F1
#
_cell.length_a   1.000
_cell.length_b   1.000
_cell.length_c   1.000
_cell.angle_alpha   90.00
_cell.angle_beta   90.00
_cell.angle_gamma   90.00
#
_symmetry.space_group_name_H-M   'P 1'
#
loop_
_entity.id
_entity.type
_entity.pdbx_description
1 polymer ?
#
loop_
_entity_poly.entity_id
_entity_poly.type
_entity_poly.pdbx_seq_one_letter_code
_entity_poly.pdbx_strand_id
1 'polypeptide(L)'
;MKNLILLPLLLGLFLFGCSQEAEIQSPTDPGSQNFKWIGLPSHSVASTEMEVTQSQDINGSNGGTLNLNYSYAGGPFGTVSVTSTLQFVPGAFSGTKTITETVDDSYCYVSFGPSMSFNSPAIYNITYTGIDLSGVNPNTVEFVYAAPDGSTQVIPNDGISIDLNTGTLTVLNARLSHFSRYGFINKTN
;
A
#
# COMPACT_ATOMS: atom_id res chain seq x y z
N MET A 1 -14.26 -80.85 -38.19
CA MET A 1 -15.09 -81.53 -37.17
C MET A 1 -14.65 -81.06 -35.79
N LYS A 2 -15.62 -80.80 -34.89
CA LYS A 2 -15.47 -80.67 -33.41
C LYS A 2 -14.82 -79.37 -32.91
N ASN A 3 -15.63 -78.38 -32.49
CA ASN A 3 -16.18 -78.14 -31.13
C ASN A 3 -15.08 -77.68 -30.14
N LEU A 4 -15.02 -76.40 -29.72
CA LEU A 4 -15.79 -75.71 -28.66
C LEU A 4 -15.20 -75.93 -27.25
N ILE A 5 -15.19 -74.85 -26.44
CA ILE A 5 -15.11 -74.71 -24.96
C ILE A 5 -13.87 -73.90 -24.50
N LEU A 6 -14.02 -72.57 -24.24
CA LEU A 6 -14.24 -71.87 -22.94
C LEU A 6 -13.03 -72.04 -21.97
N LEU A 7 -12.41 -71.03 -21.34
CA LEU A 7 -12.91 -69.89 -20.52
C LEU A 7 -11.67 -69.02 -20.07
N PRO A 8 -11.75 -68.04 -19.13
CA PRO A 8 -11.94 -66.58 -19.28
C PRO A 8 -10.76 -65.71 -18.74
N LEU A 9 -11.05 -64.41 -18.57
CA LEU A 9 -10.56 -63.49 -17.54
C LEU A 9 -9.32 -62.66 -17.89
N LEU A 10 -9.54 -61.40 -18.26
CA LEU A 10 -8.97 -60.31 -17.48
C LEU A 10 -9.84 -59.05 -17.63
N LEU A 11 -10.60 -58.80 -16.57
CA LEU A 11 -11.39 -57.61 -16.33
C LEU A 11 -10.45 -56.49 -15.84
N GLY A 12 -10.67 -55.27 -16.32
CA GLY A 12 -10.26 -54.05 -15.62
C GLY A 12 -8.98 -53.39 -16.10
N LEU A 13 -9.05 -52.59 -17.17
CA LEU A 13 -8.27 -51.36 -17.20
C LEU A 13 -9.22 -50.19 -16.90
N PHE A 14 -8.94 -49.58 -15.77
CA PHE A 14 -9.58 -48.41 -15.22
C PHE A 14 -9.52 -47.23 -16.20
N LEU A 15 -10.68 -46.63 -16.39
CA LEU A 15 -10.85 -45.23 -16.75
C LEU A 15 -10.13 -44.34 -15.71
N PHE A 16 -9.69 -43.15 -16.14
CA PHE A 16 -9.30 -41.94 -15.38
C PHE A 16 -7.94 -41.40 -15.85
N GLY A 17 -8.00 -40.57 -16.90
CA GLY A 17 -6.91 -39.70 -17.34
C GLY A 17 -7.41 -38.26 -17.46
N CYS A 18 -7.98 -37.70 -16.40
CA CYS A 18 -8.05 -36.24 -16.22
C CYS A 18 -6.85 -35.83 -15.38
N SER A 19 -5.70 -35.56 -16.00
CA SER A 19 -4.65 -34.79 -15.35
C SER A 19 -4.97 -33.31 -15.52
N GLN A 20 -5.69 -32.80 -14.53
CA GLN A 20 -5.80 -31.43 -14.03
C GLN A 20 -5.22 -30.34 -14.94
N GLU A 21 -6.12 -29.47 -15.42
CA GLU A 21 -5.77 -28.07 -15.69
C GLU A 21 -5.02 -27.54 -14.47
N ALA A 22 -3.86 -26.94 -14.70
CA ALA A 22 -3.19 -26.18 -13.66
C ALA A 22 -4.16 -25.06 -13.27
N GLU A 23 -4.92 -25.26 -12.18
CA GLU A 23 -5.44 -24.16 -11.41
C GLU A 23 -4.23 -23.29 -11.09
N ILE A 24 -4.14 -22.15 -11.78
CA ILE A 24 -3.34 -21.03 -11.34
C ILE A 24 -3.94 -20.70 -9.98
N GLN A 25 -3.36 -21.25 -8.92
CA GLN A 25 -3.61 -20.80 -7.57
C GLN A 25 -3.19 -19.34 -7.57
N SER A 26 -4.17 -18.45 -7.66
CA SER A 26 -4.04 -17.08 -7.20
C SER A 26 -3.27 -17.12 -5.87
N PRO A 27 -2.31 -16.22 -5.64
CA PRO A 27 -1.51 -16.24 -4.43
C PRO A 27 -2.43 -16.42 -3.23
N THR A 28 -2.16 -17.46 -2.45
CA THR A 28 -2.87 -17.72 -1.20
C THR A 28 -2.75 -16.46 -0.35
N ASP A 29 -3.89 -15.83 -0.07
CA ASP A 29 -4.01 -14.65 0.78
C ASP A 29 -3.26 -14.95 2.09
N PRO A 30 -2.13 -14.29 2.39
CA PRO A 30 -1.36 -14.58 3.58
C PRO A 30 -2.15 -14.10 4.78
N GLY A 31 -2.95 -15.01 5.36
CA GLY A 31 -3.58 -14.95 6.68
C GLY A 31 -4.36 -13.66 6.97
N SER A 32 -5.69 -13.74 6.90
CA SER A 32 -6.67 -12.85 7.58
C SER A 32 -6.05 -11.59 8.20
N GLN A 33 -5.66 -10.62 7.37
CA GLN A 33 -5.18 -9.35 7.87
C GLN A 33 -6.37 -8.68 8.56
N ASN A 34 -6.27 -8.42 9.87
CA ASN A 34 -7.33 -7.78 10.65
C ASN A 34 -7.42 -6.27 10.38
N PHE A 35 -7.12 -5.85 9.15
CA PHE A 35 -7.20 -4.47 8.70
C PHE A 35 -7.40 -4.40 7.19
N LYS A 36 -7.84 -3.23 6.73
CA LYS A 36 -7.93 -2.89 5.31
C LYS A 36 -7.18 -1.58 5.06
N TRP A 37 -6.43 -1.50 3.97
CA TRP A 37 -5.89 -0.22 3.50
C TRP A 37 -7.04 0.72 3.15
N ILE A 38 -6.89 2.00 3.47
CA ILE A 38 -7.84 3.02 3.02
C ILE A 38 -7.58 3.29 1.55
N GLY A 39 -8.62 3.17 0.72
CA GLY A 39 -8.52 3.25 -0.74
C GLY A 39 -8.52 4.69 -1.26
N LEU A 40 -7.90 4.86 -2.42
CA LEU A 40 -8.04 6.05 -3.25
C LEU A 40 -9.07 5.80 -4.36
N PRO A 41 -9.92 6.78 -4.68
CA PRO A 41 -10.81 6.68 -5.82
C PRO A 41 -10.03 6.59 -7.14
N SER A 42 -10.52 5.80 -8.08
CA SER A 42 -9.98 5.75 -9.43
C SER A 42 -10.06 7.12 -10.12
N HIS A 43 -9.11 7.36 -11.02
CA HIS A 43 -9.07 8.57 -11.82
C HIS A 43 -10.23 8.56 -12.82
N SER A 44 -10.93 9.69 -12.96
CA SER A 44 -12.10 9.79 -13.86
C SER A 44 -11.73 9.78 -15.35
N VAL A 45 -10.44 9.96 -15.67
CA VAL A 45 -9.90 9.86 -17.03
C VAL A 45 -8.90 8.72 -17.10
N ALA A 46 -8.91 7.96 -18.21
CA ALA A 46 -7.94 6.91 -18.49
C ALA A 46 -6.55 7.54 -18.70
N SER A 47 -5.82 7.77 -17.60
CA SER A 47 -4.43 8.20 -17.60
C SER A 47 -3.54 6.96 -17.52
N THR A 48 -2.61 6.81 -18.47
CA THR A 48 -1.64 5.70 -18.51
C THR A 48 -0.47 5.87 -17.55
N GLU A 49 -0.33 7.03 -16.90
CA GLU A 49 0.60 7.22 -15.79
C GLU A 49 -0.21 7.55 -14.53
N MET A 50 -0.09 6.68 -13.53
CA MET A 50 -0.93 6.62 -12.34
C MET A 50 -0.14 6.90 -11.05
N GLU A 51 1.15 6.55 -11.01
CA GLU A 51 2.02 6.85 -9.86
C GLU A 51 2.65 8.25 -9.99
N VAL A 52 2.51 9.07 -8.95
CA VAL A 52 3.15 10.39 -8.88
C VAL A 52 4.36 10.31 -8.00
N THR A 53 5.53 10.63 -8.56
CA THR A 53 6.79 10.69 -7.82
C THR A 53 7.31 12.10 -7.74
N GLN A 54 7.63 12.55 -6.53
CA GLN A 54 8.34 13.79 -6.26
C GLN A 54 9.73 13.47 -5.70
N SER A 55 10.75 14.22 -6.14
CA SER A 55 12.13 14.00 -5.72
C SER A 55 12.86 15.29 -5.37
N GLN A 56 13.83 15.21 -4.45
CA GLN A 56 14.73 16.30 -4.11
C GLN A 56 16.07 15.80 -3.57
N ASP A 57 17.16 16.46 -3.96
CA ASP A 57 18.47 16.24 -3.34
C ASP A 57 18.54 16.91 -1.97
N ILE A 58 18.76 16.11 -0.93
CA ILE A 58 18.87 16.57 0.46
C ILE A 58 20.20 16.14 1.03
N ASN A 59 20.94 17.09 1.61
CA ASN A 59 22.13 16.80 2.38
C ASN A 59 21.76 16.57 3.85
N GLY A 60 21.94 15.34 4.32
CA GLY A 60 21.53 14.95 5.66
C GLY A 60 22.28 15.67 6.79
N SER A 61 23.46 16.25 6.54
CA SER A 61 24.14 17.10 7.54
C SER A 61 23.44 18.43 7.75
N ASN A 62 22.77 18.94 6.71
CA ASN A 62 22.09 20.24 6.74
C ASN A 62 20.59 20.09 7.04
N GLY A 63 20.04 18.88 6.86
CA GLY A 63 18.60 18.65 6.86
C GLY A 63 17.96 19.12 5.55
N GLY A 64 16.63 19.21 5.54
CA GLY A 64 15.88 19.68 4.38
C GLY A 64 14.45 19.18 4.39
N THR A 65 13.70 19.60 3.38
CA THR A 65 12.27 19.28 3.26
C THR A 65 11.96 18.86 1.83
N LEU A 66 11.22 17.76 1.69
CA LEU A 66 10.53 17.37 0.46
C LEU A 66 9.04 17.72 0.63
N ASN A 67 8.45 18.37 -0.36
CA ASN A 67 7.02 18.70 -0.37
C ASN A 67 6.38 18.08 -1.61
N LEU A 68 5.17 17.54 -1.46
CA LEU A 68 4.34 17.07 -2.56
C LEU A 68 3.00 17.82 -2.54
N ASN A 69 2.54 18.21 -3.72
CA ASN A 69 1.20 18.74 -3.94
C ASN A 69 0.68 18.16 -5.26
N TYR A 70 -0.30 17.29 -5.16
CA TYR A 70 -0.85 16.54 -6.28
C TYR A 70 -2.38 16.55 -6.20
N SER A 71 -3.05 16.60 -7.35
CA SER A 71 -4.49 16.43 -7.44
C SER A 71 -4.91 15.80 -8.76
N TYR A 72 -6.04 15.11 -8.74
CA TYR A 72 -6.65 14.52 -9.93
C TYR A 72 -8.18 14.55 -9.84
N ALA A 73 -8.83 14.51 -11.00
CA ALA A 73 -10.29 14.43 -11.07
C ALA A 73 -10.76 13.01 -10.72
N GLY A 74 -11.56 12.87 -9.66
CA GLY A 74 -12.00 11.58 -9.15
C GLY A 74 -12.75 11.70 -7.83
N GLY A 75 -13.20 10.56 -7.31
CA GLY A 75 -13.86 10.49 -6.00
C GLY A 75 -15.26 11.11 -5.94
N PRO A 76 -15.94 10.97 -4.78
CA PRO A 76 -17.30 11.47 -4.59
C PRO A 76 -17.40 13.00 -4.58
N PHE A 77 -16.26 13.70 -4.46
CA PHE A 77 -16.19 15.17 -4.41
C PHE A 77 -15.66 15.80 -5.71
N GLY A 78 -15.45 15.01 -6.76
CA GLY A 78 -15.00 15.46 -8.08
C GLY A 78 -13.49 15.70 -8.22
N THR A 79 -12.80 16.01 -7.13
CA THR A 79 -11.33 16.15 -7.08
C THR A 79 -10.79 15.43 -5.85
N VAL A 80 -9.74 14.65 -6.05
CA VAL A 80 -8.89 14.11 -4.98
C VAL A 80 -7.59 14.92 -4.95
N SER A 81 -7.14 15.29 -3.76
CA SER A 81 -5.86 15.97 -3.57
C SER A 81 -5.01 15.28 -2.50
N VAL A 82 -3.70 15.28 -2.72
CA VAL A 82 -2.68 14.75 -1.82
C VAL A 82 -1.64 15.85 -1.60
N THR A 83 -1.44 16.23 -0.34
CA THR A 83 -0.41 17.19 0.05
C THR A 83 0.43 16.61 1.18
N SER A 84 1.74 16.72 1.09
CA SER A 84 2.64 16.18 2.12
C SER A 84 3.88 17.03 2.32
N THR A 85 4.49 16.83 3.49
CA THR A 85 5.77 17.41 3.87
C THR A 85 6.59 16.36 4.62
N LEU A 86 7.77 16.05 4.11
CA LEU A 86 8.77 15.22 4.77
C LEU A 86 9.97 16.08 5.16
N GLN A 87 10.20 16.24 6.46
CA GLN A 87 11.25 17.10 7.00
C GLN A 87 12.35 16.30 7.70
N PHE A 88 13.59 16.63 7.37
CA PHE A 88 14.80 16.14 8.01
C PHE A 88 15.44 17.23 8.85
N VAL A 89 15.76 16.91 10.09
CA VAL A 89 16.64 17.74 10.92
C VAL A 89 18.11 17.56 10.51
N PRO A 90 18.98 18.55 10.77
CA PRO A 90 20.43 18.39 10.59
C PRO A 90 20.97 17.14 11.30
N GLY A 91 21.79 16.36 10.60
CA GLY A 91 22.39 15.13 11.10
C GLY A 91 21.51 13.87 10.99
N ALA A 92 20.30 13.97 10.40
CA ALA A 92 19.40 12.84 10.26
C ALA A 92 20.01 11.68 9.44
N PHE A 93 20.89 11.97 8.48
CA PHE A 93 21.66 10.97 7.74
C PHE A 93 22.94 11.57 7.17
N SER A 94 23.80 10.75 6.56
CA SER A 94 25.09 11.18 6.01
C SER A 94 25.07 11.40 4.49
N GLY A 95 25.73 12.48 4.06
CA GLY A 95 25.91 12.83 2.65
C GLY A 95 24.65 13.41 2.00
N THR A 96 24.74 13.63 0.69
CA THR A 96 23.60 14.03 -0.14
C THR A 96 22.94 12.80 -0.75
N LYS A 97 21.60 12.75 -0.69
CA LYS A 97 20.78 11.69 -1.29
C LYS A 97 19.66 12.34 -2.10
N THR A 98 19.33 11.76 -3.25
CA THR A 98 18.10 12.05 -3.98
C THR A 98 16.96 11.33 -3.26
N ILE A 99 16.20 12.07 -2.49
CA ILE A 99 15.05 11.55 -1.74
C ILE A 99 13.84 11.54 -2.66
N THR A 100 13.08 10.45 -2.67
CA THR A 100 11.87 10.30 -3.47
C THR A 100 10.67 9.94 -2.62
N GLU A 101 9.50 10.47 -2.96
CA GLU A 101 8.18 10.10 -2.43
C GLU A 101 7.27 9.77 -3.61
N THR A 102 6.72 8.55 -3.62
CA THR A 102 5.81 8.07 -4.66
C THR A 102 4.44 7.81 -4.05
N VAL A 103 3.41 8.50 -4.54
CA VAL A 103 2.01 8.28 -4.16
C VAL A 103 1.47 7.08 -4.92
N ASP A 104 0.81 6.18 -4.19
CA ASP A 104 0.11 5.05 -4.79
C ASP A 104 -1.18 5.47 -5.50
N ASP A 105 -1.59 4.69 -6.49
CA ASP A 105 -2.76 5.00 -7.32
C ASP A 105 -4.08 4.44 -6.78
N SER A 106 -4.00 3.55 -5.79
CA SER A 106 -5.14 2.73 -5.33
C SER A 106 -5.40 2.88 -3.85
N TYR A 107 -4.41 3.30 -3.06
CA TYR A 107 -4.49 3.36 -1.61
C TYR A 107 -3.83 4.62 -1.05
N CYS A 108 -4.28 5.04 0.13
CA CYS A 108 -3.70 6.14 0.89
C CYS A 108 -2.37 5.73 1.54
N TYR A 109 -1.40 5.29 0.74
CA TYR A 109 -0.02 5.10 1.13
C TYR A 109 0.94 5.77 0.15
N VAL A 110 2.17 5.97 0.61
CA VAL A 110 3.31 6.45 -0.17
C VAL A 110 4.50 5.52 0.01
N SER A 111 5.38 5.47 -0.98
CA SER A 111 6.66 4.76 -0.91
C SER A 111 7.81 5.75 -0.96
N PHE A 112 8.77 5.62 -0.04
CA PHE A 112 9.97 6.46 -0.04
C PHE A 112 11.22 5.74 -0.53
N GLY A 113 12.09 6.48 -1.20
CA GLY A 113 13.40 6.03 -1.65
C GLY A 113 14.51 7.05 -1.36
N PRO A 114 15.78 6.61 -1.32
CA PRO A 114 16.26 5.22 -1.43
C PRO A 114 16.12 4.46 -0.10
N SER A 115 16.21 3.12 -0.10
CA SER A 115 16.21 2.35 1.17
C SER A 115 17.32 2.84 2.13
N MET A 116 16.93 3.41 3.27
CA MET A 116 17.85 3.97 4.27
C MET A 116 17.20 4.11 5.64
N SER A 117 18.03 4.22 6.68
CA SER A 117 17.63 4.53 8.06
C SER A 117 18.20 5.87 8.50
N PHE A 118 17.60 6.48 9.52
CA PHE A 118 17.98 7.80 10.00
C PHE A 118 18.51 7.75 11.43
N ASN A 119 19.51 8.60 11.72
CA ASN A 119 20.02 8.83 13.07
C ASN A 119 18.98 9.56 13.94
N SER A 120 18.18 10.42 13.31
CA SER A 120 17.06 11.15 13.90
C SER A 120 15.84 10.99 13.00
N PRO A 121 14.64 10.69 13.54
CA PRO A 121 13.46 10.48 12.70
C PRO A 121 13.15 11.67 11.79
N ALA A 122 12.74 11.37 10.55
CA ALA A 122 12.10 12.36 9.70
C ALA A 122 10.69 12.63 10.22
N ILE A 123 10.24 13.88 10.13
CA ILE A 123 8.88 14.29 10.50
C ILE A 123 8.04 14.37 9.24
N TYR A 124 6.98 13.58 9.19
CA TYR A 124 6.12 13.47 8.04
C TYR A 124 4.69 13.92 8.34
N ASN A 125 4.13 14.70 7.44
CA ASN A 125 2.72 15.09 7.43
C ASN A 125 2.18 14.76 6.05
N ILE A 126 1.00 14.14 5.98
CA ILE A 126 0.28 13.95 4.73
C ILE A 126 -1.21 14.15 4.95
N THR A 127 -1.86 14.78 3.98
CA THR A 127 -3.30 14.99 3.92
C THR A 127 -3.82 14.54 2.57
N TYR A 128 -4.82 13.67 2.62
CA TYR A 128 -5.69 13.32 1.50
C TYR A 128 -7.01 14.06 1.67
N THR A 129 -7.58 14.58 0.57
CA THR A 129 -8.92 15.21 0.56
C THR A 129 -9.72 14.71 -0.62
N GLY A 130 -11.05 14.69 -0.50
CA GLY A 130 -11.93 14.28 -1.59
C GLY A 130 -12.01 12.77 -1.81
N ILE A 131 -11.52 11.97 -0.86
CA ILE A 131 -11.56 10.50 -0.93
C ILE A 131 -12.86 9.93 -0.34
N ASP A 132 -13.23 8.72 -0.74
CA ASP A 132 -14.39 8.03 -0.16
C ASP A 132 -14.00 7.38 1.18
N LEU A 133 -14.57 7.89 2.26
CA LEU A 133 -14.37 7.37 3.62
C LEU A 133 -15.62 6.63 4.14
N SER A 134 -16.57 6.30 3.28
CA SER A 134 -17.74 5.52 3.66
C SER A 134 -17.33 4.17 4.25
N GLY A 135 -17.90 3.82 5.41
CA GLY A 135 -17.55 2.59 6.13
C GLY A 135 -16.20 2.61 6.87
N VAL A 136 -15.44 3.71 6.81
CA VAL A 136 -14.25 3.89 7.67
C VAL A 136 -14.71 4.27 9.08
N ASN A 137 -14.20 3.56 10.10
CA ASN A 137 -14.41 3.93 11.50
C ASN A 137 -13.23 4.79 11.97
N PRO A 138 -13.44 6.09 12.28
CA PRO A 138 -12.35 6.99 12.64
C PRO A 138 -11.52 6.54 13.87
N ASN A 139 -12.12 5.75 14.76
CA ASN A 139 -11.46 5.29 15.99
C ASN A 139 -10.52 4.09 15.77
N THR A 140 -10.53 3.48 14.59
CA THR A 140 -9.74 2.30 14.24
C THR A 140 -8.75 2.57 13.11
N VAL A 141 -8.63 3.83 12.69
CA VAL A 141 -7.65 4.24 11.68
C VAL A 141 -6.27 4.39 12.32
N GLU A 142 -5.28 3.81 11.66
CA GLU A 142 -3.87 3.92 12.06
C GLU A 142 -3.00 4.30 10.87
N PHE A 143 -1.94 5.05 11.15
CA PHE A 143 -0.87 5.31 10.20
C PHE A 143 0.28 4.35 10.48
N VAL A 144 0.59 3.51 9.50
CA VAL A 144 1.50 2.37 9.66
C VAL A 144 2.56 2.39 8.59
N TYR A 145 3.65 1.66 8.83
CA TYR A 145 4.50 1.16 7.75
C TYR A 145 4.17 -0.29 7.44
N ALA A 146 4.33 -0.68 6.18
CA ALA A 146 4.23 -2.08 5.74
C ALA A 146 5.63 -2.68 5.62
N ALA A 147 5.88 -3.79 6.31
CA ALA A 147 7.11 -4.55 6.21
C ALA A 147 7.07 -5.48 4.96
N PRO A 148 8.24 -5.92 4.45
CA PRO A 148 8.30 -6.83 3.31
C PRO A 148 7.59 -8.18 3.52
N ASP A 149 7.42 -8.60 4.77
CA ASP A 149 6.71 -9.83 5.13
C ASP A 149 5.17 -9.65 5.19
N GLY A 150 4.67 -8.46 4.87
CA GLY A 150 3.25 -8.11 4.89
C GLY A 150 2.73 -7.69 6.27
N SER A 151 3.57 -7.71 7.32
CA SER A 151 3.19 -7.16 8.62
C SER A 151 3.14 -5.63 8.59
N THR A 152 2.38 -5.04 9.51
CA THR A 152 2.33 -3.59 9.70
C THR A 152 2.78 -3.20 11.09
N GLN A 153 3.39 -2.02 11.20
CA GLN A 153 3.74 -1.42 12.48
C GLN A 153 3.26 0.02 12.52
N VAL A 154 2.59 0.37 13.62
CA VAL A 154 2.09 1.72 13.89
C VAL A 154 3.25 2.70 14.05
N ILE A 155 3.11 3.83 13.36
CA ILE A 155 4.09 4.93 13.42
C ILE A 155 3.69 5.92 14.50
N PRO A 156 4.60 6.27 15.43
CA PRO A 156 4.37 7.35 16.38
C PRO A 156 4.06 8.66 15.66
N ASN A 157 2.94 9.28 15.99
CA ASN A 157 2.44 10.53 15.40
C ASN A 157 1.68 11.34 16.46
N ASP A 158 1.39 12.61 16.17
CA ASP A 158 0.70 13.52 17.09
C ASP A 158 -0.83 13.51 16.91
N GLY A 159 -1.32 12.72 15.97
CA GLY A 159 -2.74 12.53 15.74
C GLY A 159 -3.06 12.20 14.28
N ILE A 160 -4.22 11.57 14.11
CA ILE A 160 -4.86 11.36 12.83
C ILE A 160 -6.17 12.15 12.85
N SER A 161 -6.39 12.98 11.83
CA SER A 161 -7.62 13.75 11.66
C SER A 161 -8.42 13.19 10.51
N ILE A 162 -9.73 13.03 10.72
CA ILE A 162 -10.66 12.44 9.75
C ILE A 162 -11.90 13.31 9.70
N ASP A 163 -12.25 13.79 8.49
CA ASP A 163 -13.52 14.45 8.22
C ASP A 163 -14.25 13.70 7.11
N LEU A 164 -15.31 13.00 7.51
CA LEU A 164 -16.14 12.19 6.61
C LEU A 164 -16.95 13.05 5.63
N ASN A 165 -17.21 14.32 5.95
CA ASN A 165 -18.02 15.20 5.09
C ASN A 165 -17.24 15.73 3.89
N THR A 166 -15.92 15.84 4.02
CA THR A 166 -15.01 16.35 2.97
C THR A 166 -14.11 15.26 2.40
N GLY A 167 -14.20 14.04 2.94
CA GLY A 167 -13.27 12.98 2.58
C GLY A 167 -11.83 13.34 2.94
N THR A 168 -11.61 13.96 4.10
CA THR A 168 -10.27 14.38 4.54
C THR A 168 -9.67 13.38 5.50
N LEU A 169 -8.42 13.00 5.26
CA LEU A 169 -7.64 12.09 6.08
C LEU A 169 -6.21 12.61 6.22
N THR A 170 -5.79 12.89 7.45
CA THR A 170 -4.50 13.51 7.74
C THR A 170 -3.76 12.76 8.84
N VAL A 171 -2.44 12.64 8.73
CA VAL A 171 -1.55 12.31 9.86
C VAL A 171 -0.65 13.49 10.16
N LEU A 172 -0.46 13.80 11.44
CA LEU A 172 0.36 14.90 11.91
C LEU A 172 1.63 14.39 12.59
N ASN A 173 2.78 14.93 12.17
CA ASN A 173 4.10 14.67 12.75
C ASN A 173 4.42 13.17 12.93
N ALA A 174 4.15 12.36 11.91
CA ALA A 174 4.56 10.97 11.88
C ALA A 174 6.10 10.88 11.90
N ARG A 175 6.64 10.05 12.80
CA ARG A 175 8.08 9.96 13.07
C ARG A 175 8.67 8.76 12.36
N LEU A 176 9.25 8.98 11.18
CA LEU A 176 9.80 7.91 10.34
C LEU A 176 11.27 7.68 10.68
N SER A 177 11.65 6.49 11.11
CA SER A 177 13.06 6.14 11.43
C SER A 177 13.83 5.53 10.26
N HIS A 178 13.13 5.20 9.18
CA HIS A 178 13.69 4.70 7.93
C HIS A 178 12.76 5.03 6.77
N PHE A 179 13.16 4.67 5.55
CA PHE A 179 12.25 4.64 4.41
C PHE A 179 11.65 3.26 4.20
N SER A 180 10.39 3.28 3.75
CA SER A 180 9.53 2.14 3.50
C SER A 180 8.28 2.64 2.78
N ARG A 181 7.26 1.79 2.71
CA ARG A 181 5.88 2.16 2.41
C ARG A 181 5.14 2.55 3.69
N TYR A 182 4.49 3.71 3.69
CA TYR A 182 3.71 4.24 4.82
C TYR A 182 2.32 4.67 4.38
N GLY A 183 1.29 4.39 5.17
CA GLY A 183 -0.06 4.80 4.83
C GLY A 183 -1.09 4.48 5.89
N PHE A 184 -2.35 4.65 5.52
CA PHE A 184 -3.48 4.49 6.43
C PHE A 184 -4.16 3.14 6.27
N ILE A 185 -4.43 2.51 7.41
CA ILE A 185 -5.26 1.31 7.52
C ILE A 185 -6.47 1.59 8.41
N ASN A 186 -7.54 0.82 8.20
CA ASN A 186 -8.67 0.72 9.10
C ASN A 186 -8.71 -0.70 9.69
N LYS A 187 -8.55 -0.84 11.01
CA LYS A 187 -8.62 -2.14 11.67
C LYS A 187 -10.02 -2.74 11.60
N THR A 188 -10.09 -4.02 11.24
CA THR A 188 -11.30 -4.82 11.25
C THR A 188 -11.18 -5.80 12.42
N ASN A 189 -11.79 -5.42 13.55
CA ASN A 189 -11.96 -6.34 14.69
C ASN A 189 -13.03 -7.40 14.38
#